data_AF-A0A2M7BBV1-F1
#
_entry.id   AF-A0A2M7BBV1-F1
#
_cell.length_a   1.000
_cell.length_b   1.000
_cell.length_c   1.000
_cell.angle_alpha   90.00
_cell.angle_beta   90.00
_cell.angle_gamma   90.00
#
_symmetry.space_group_name_H-M   'P 1'
#
loop_
_entity.id
_entity.type
_entity.pdbx_description
1 polymer ?
#
loop_
_entity_poly.entity_id
_entity_poly.type
_entity_poly.pdbx_seq_one_letter_code
_entity_poly.pdbx_strand_id
1 'polypeptide(L)' 'MLVSKDKKHSKIEERYQALGKTNNERLIFLSLMVRNNKIRVISARDMSKKEEKIYENI' A
#
# COMPACT_ATOMS: atom_id res chain seq x y z
N MET A 1 9.94 -0.26 2.53
CA MET A 1 8.63 0.18 1.99
C MET A 1 8.53 -0.36 0.57
N LEU A 2 7.68 -1.35 0.35
CA LEU A 2 7.46 -1.91 -1.00
C LEU A 2 6.25 -1.22 -1.62
N VAL A 3 6.41 -0.64 -2.82
CA VAL A 3 5.32 0.04 -3.53
C VAL A 3 5.05 -0.67 -4.86
N SER A 4 3.85 -1.23 -5.01
CA SER A 4 3.43 -1.91 -6.25
C SER A 4 2.31 -1.14 -6.96
N LYS A 5 2.39 -1.03 -8.29
CA LYS A 5 1.39 -0.36 -9.14
C LYS A 5 0.30 -1.36 -9.54
N ASP A 6 -0.92 -1.16 -9.06
CA ASP A 6 -2.07 -1.99 -9.47
C ASP A 6 -2.70 -1.42 -10.74
N LYS A 7 -2.43 -2.06 -11.88
CA LYS A 7 -2.93 -1.65 -13.20
C LYS A 7 -4.35 -2.14 -13.51
N LYS A 8 -4.98 -2.98 -12.67
CA LYS A 8 -6.18 -3.73 -13.10
C LYS A 8 -7.51 -2.95 -13.02
N HIS A 9 -7.55 -1.80 -12.33
CA HIS A 9 -8.81 -1.10 -12.07
C HIS A 9 -8.87 0.40 -12.38
N SER A 10 -7.83 1.00 -12.95
CA SER A 10 -7.84 2.44 -13.16
C SER A 10 -7.44 2.82 -14.57
N LYS A 11 -8.42 3.16 -15.40
CA LYS A 11 -8.18 3.75 -16.72
C LYS A 11 -7.73 5.23 -16.63
N ILE A 12 -7.63 5.83 -15.43
CA ILE A 12 -7.33 7.29 -15.28
C ILE A 12 -6.39 7.65 -14.09
N GLU A 13 -6.38 6.95 -12.95
CA GLU A 13 -5.58 7.33 -11.77
C GLU A 13 -4.65 6.20 -11.27
N GLU A 14 -3.33 6.39 -11.26
CA GLU A 14 -2.38 5.38 -10.77
C GLU A 14 -2.56 5.11 -9.27
N ARG A 15 -3.03 3.90 -8.93
CA ARG A 15 -3.11 3.41 -7.55
C ARG A 15 -1.84 2.68 -7.16
N TYR A 16 -1.38 3.01 -5.96
CA TYR A 16 -0.20 2.47 -5.34
C TYR A 16 -0.60 1.70 -4.09
N GLN A 17 0.04 0.55 -3.88
CA GLN A 17 -0.10 -0.24 -2.68
C GLN A 17 1.23 -0.25 -1.94
N ALA A 18 1.22 0.04 -0.65
CA ALA A 18 2.38 0.05 0.21
C ALA A 18 2.21 -0.94 1.37
N LEU A 19 3.24 -1.73 1.60
CA LEU A 19 3.39 -2.57 2.79
C LEU A 19 4.46 -1.95 3.68
N GLY A 20 4.15 -1.76 4.96
CA GLY A 20 5.08 -1.18 5.93
C GLY A 20 4.76 -1.55 7.37
N LYS A 21 5.70 -1.22 8.26
CA LYS A 21 5.60 -1.40 9.71
C LYS A 21 5.53 -0.02 10.36
N THR A 22 4.62 0.16 11.31
CA THR A 22 4.54 1.38 12.12
C THR A 22 5.62 1.41 13.20
N ASN A 23 5.79 2.56 13.85
CA ASN A 23 6.70 2.70 14.99
C ASN A 23 6.34 1.76 16.16
N ASN A 24 5.06 1.38 16.27
CA ASN A 24 4.56 0.44 17.29
C ASN A 24 4.60 -1.01 16.78
N GLU A 25 5.45 -1.29 15.79
CA GLU A 25 5.65 -2.61 15.21
C GLU A 25 4.47 -3.26 14.47
N ARG A 26 3.34 -2.56 14.37
CA ARG A 26 2.15 -3.04 13.65
C ARG A 26 2.37 -3.01 12.14
N LEU A 27 2.07 -4.14 11.48
CA LEU A 27 2.12 -4.28 10.03
C LEU A 27 0.86 -3.69 9.38
N ILE A 28 1.06 -2.72 8.48
CA ILE A 28 -0.02 -1.99 7.82
C ILE A 28 0.09 -2.14 6.30
N PHE A 29 -1.06 -2.41 5.70
CA PHE A 29 -1.31 -2.25 4.28
C PHE A 29 -1.91 -0.87 4.02
N LEU A 30 -1.36 -0.15 3.05
CA LEU A 30 -1.82 1.16 2.63
C LEU A 30 -2.11 1.17 1.13
N SER A 31 -3.30 1.63 0.74
CA SER A 31 -3.62 1.95 -0.65
C SER A 31 -3.70 3.46 -0.81
N LEU A 32 -2.92 4.01 -1.73
CA LEU A 32 -2.80 5.45 -1.97
C LEU A 32 -2.84 5.78 -3.47
N MET A 33 -3.15 7.02 -3.78
CA MET A 33 -2.99 7.61 -5.11
C MET A 33 -2.15 8.87 -5.01
N VAL A 34 -1.37 9.13 -6.05
CA VAL A 34 -0.63 10.38 -6.22
C VAL A 34 -1.33 11.21 -7.28
N ARG A 35 -1.81 12.41 -6.90
CA ARG A 35 -2.48 13.35 -7.80
C ARG A 35 -2.00 14.77 -7.51
N ASN A 36 -1.61 15.51 -8.55
CA ASN A 36 -1.10 16.89 -8.43
C ASN A 36 0.00 17.01 -7.34
N ASN A 37 0.95 16.08 -7.33
CA ASN A 37 2.03 16.03 -6.34
C ASN A 37 1.58 15.84 -4.87
N LYS A 38 0.31 15.45 -4.65
CA LYS A 38 -0.26 15.15 -3.32
C LYS A 38 -0.56 13.66 -3.21
N ILE A 39 -0.34 13.12 -2.02
CA ILE A 39 -0.70 11.75 -1.67
C ILE A 39 -2.11 11.75 -1.08
N ARG A 40 -3.03 10.97 -1.66
CA ARG A 40 -4.33 10.67 -1.08
C ARG A 40 -4.34 9.23 -0.62
N VAL A 41 -4.50 9.03 0.68
CA VAL A 41 -4.74 7.69 1.24
C VAL A 41 -6.18 7.29 0.93
N ILE A 42 -6.36 6.13 0.30
CA ILE A 42 -7.67 5.54 0.02
C ILE A 42 -8.05 4.61 1.17
N SER A 43 -7.11 3.77 1.61
CA SER A 43 -7.33 2.78 2.66
C SER A 43 -6.04 2.56 3.45
N ALA A 44 -6.19 2.46 4.76
CA ALA A 44 -5.15 2.02 5.69
C ALA A 44 -5.77 0.95 6.59
N ARG A 45 -5.19 -0.25 6.58
CA ARG A 45 -5.68 -1.40 7.35
C ARG A 45 -4.53 -2.29 7.76
N ASP A 46 -4.81 -3.25 8.63
CA ASP A 46 -3.87 -4.32 8.92
C ASP A 46 -3.57 -5.15 7.69
N MET A 47 -2.32 -5.60 7.60
CA MET A 47 -1.95 -6.60 6.61
C MET A 47 -2.73 -7.89 6.86
N SER A 48 -3.15 -8.53 5.78
CA SER A 48 -3.64 -9.91 5.83
C SER A 48 -2.45 -10.87 5.94
N LYS A 49 -2.68 -12.09 6.43
CA LYS A 49 -1.65 -13.14 6.55
C LYS A 49 -0.83 -13.37 5.27
N LYS A 50 -1.44 -13.15 4.09
CA LYS A 50 -0.75 -13.26 2.80
C LYS A 50 0.18 -12.08 2.55
N GLU A 51 -0.26 -10.88 2.88
CA GLU A 51 0.52 -9.64 2.76
C GLU A 51 1.65 -9.59 3.78
N GLU A 52 1.43 -10.10 5.00
CA GLU A 52 2.47 -10.27 6.02
C GLU A 52 3.59 -11.16 5.50
N LYS A 53 3.25 -12.35 4.95
CA LYS A 53 4.25 -13.23 4.33
C LYS A 53 5.01 -12.55 3.20
N ILE A 54 4.35 -11.74 2.38
CA ILE A 54 5.03 -10.99 1.31
C ILE A 54 6.00 -9.99 1.93
N TYR A 55 5.59 -9.29 2.99
CA TYR A 55 6.42 -8.32 3.70
C TYR A 55 7.66 -8.95 4.35
N GLU A 56 7.52 -10.14 4.94
CA GLU A 56 8.63 -10.87 5.59
C GLU A 56 9.63 -11.48 4.60
N ASN A 57 9.20 -11.74 3.36
CA ASN A 57 10.06 -12.30 2.30
C ASN A 57 10.76 -11.21 1.46
N ILE A 58 10.70 -9.94 1.89
CA ILE A 58 11.39 -8.79 1.29
C ILE A 58 12.57 -8.42 2.19
#